data_AF-A0AAE1SXZ2-F1
#
_entry.id   AF-A0AAE1SXZ2-F1
#
_cell.length_a   1.000
_cell.length_b   1.000
_cell.length_c   1.000
_cell.angle_alpha   90.00
_cell.angle_beta   90.00
_cell.angle_gamma   90.00
#
_symmetry.space_group_name_H-M   'P 1'
#
loop_
_entity.id
_entity.type
_entity.pdbx_description
1 polymer ?
#
loop_
_entity_poly.entity_id
_entity_poly.type
_entity_poly.pdbx_seq_one_letter_code
_entity_poly.pdbx_strand_id
1 'polypeptide(L)'
;MDATMSKTDAFIANVIERRLADPRTDDYAKDCLETFKSVYQDAVDAMKRTEEDVQARNYYKANVDVSAMSIYGDDTEFKKFDNWAQGIASDCLDKITNQSN
;
A
#
# COMPACT_ATOMS: atom_id res chain seq x y z
N MET A 1 4.23 4.15 -10.34
CA MET A 1 3.70 3.31 -9.25
C MET A 1 3.23 1.94 -9.72
N ASP A 2 3.04 1.69 -11.02
CA ASP A 2 2.56 0.40 -11.56
C ASP A 2 3.16 -0.89 -10.97
N ALA A 3 4.49 -0.98 -10.88
CA ALA A 3 5.15 -2.16 -10.33
C ALA A 3 4.83 -2.37 -8.83
N THR A 4 4.64 -1.27 -8.10
CA THR A 4 4.27 -1.28 -6.67
C THR A 4 2.82 -1.71 -6.51
N MET A 5 1.90 -1.14 -7.29
CA MET A 5 0.48 -1.52 -7.30
C MET A 5 0.30 -3.00 -7.65
N SER A 6 0.95 -3.46 -8.72
CA SER A 6 0.90 -4.87 -9.14
C SER A 6 1.41 -5.84 -8.07
N LYS A 7 2.43 -5.44 -7.30
CA LYS A 7 2.98 -6.25 -6.21
C LYS A 7 2.05 -6.27 -5.00
N THR A 8 1.37 -5.17 -4.69
CA THR A 8 0.34 -5.11 -3.64
C THR A 8 -0.87 -5.98 -4.00
N ASP A 9 -1.36 -5.89 -5.24
CA ASP A 9 -2.45 -6.73 -5.74
C ASP A 9 -2.08 -8.22 -5.67
N ALA A 10 -0.84 -8.56 -6.07
CA ALA A 10 -0.34 -9.92 -5.97
C ALA A 10 -0.23 -10.41 -4.51
N PHE A 11 0.10 -9.55 -3.55
CA PHE A 11 0.15 -9.90 -2.14
C PHE A 11 -1.26 -10.17 -1.58
N ILE A 12 -2.23 -9.31 -1.90
CA ILE A 12 -3.63 -9.49 -1.51
C ILE A 12 -4.13 -10.84 -2.04
N ALA A 13 -3.97 -11.11 -3.35
CA ALA A 13 -4.50 -12.32 -3.98
C ALA A 13 -3.79 -13.60 -3.50
N ASN A 14 -2.46 -13.60 -3.39
CA ASN A 14 -1.71 -14.84 -3.14
C ASN A 14 -1.50 -15.15 -1.65
N VAL A 15 -1.58 -14.14 -0.78
CA VAL A 15 -1.32 -14.30 0.66
C VAL A 15 -2.58 -14.10 1.47
N ILE A 16 -3.22 -12.93 1.37
CA ILE A 16 -4.34 -12.56 2.25
C ILE A 16 -5.57 -13.40 1.92
N GLU A 17 -5.99 -13.44 0.66
CA GLU A 17 -7.16 -14.21 0.24
C GLU A 17 -6.95 -15.71 0.48
N ARG A 18 -5.73 -16.21 0.26
CA ARG A 18 -5.40 -17.61 0.54
C ARG A 18 -5.52 -17.97 2.02
N ARG A 19 -5.12 -17.07 2.94
CA ARG A 19 -5.24 -17.28 4.39
C ARG A 19 -6.69 -17.11 4.86
N LEU A 20 -7.45 -16.19 4.28
CA LEU A 20 -8.88 -16.05 4.56
C LEU A 20 -9.69 -17.28 4.15
N ALA A 21 -9.27 -17.95 3.06
CA ALA A 21 -9.89 -19.17 2.59
C ALA A 21 -9.50 -20.44 3.38
N ASP A 22 -8.48 -20.40 4.24
CA ASP A 22 -8.08 -21.55 5.06
C ASP A 22 -9.06 -21.72 6.23
N PRO A 23 -9.77 -22.86 6.34
CA PRO A 23 -10.72 -23.11 7.43
C PRO A 23 -10.08 -23.19 8.82
N ARG A 24 -8.74 -23.27 8.90
CA ARG A 24 -7.99 -23.27 10.16
C ARG A 24 -7.66 -21.86 10.66
N THR A 25 -7.88 -20.83 9.84
CA THR A 25 -7.72 -19.45 10.26
C THR A 25 -8.83 -19.12 11.25
N ASP A 26 -8.44 -18.79 12.48
CA ASP A 26 -9.38 -18.38 13.53
C ASP A 26 -10.01 -17.02 13.21
N ASP A 27 -11.12 -16.71 13.90
CA ASP A 27 -11.91 -15.53 13.58
C ASP A 27 -11.17 -14.22 13.88
N TYR A 28 -10.29 -14.20 14.88
CA TYR A 28 -9.43 -13.03 15.16
C TYR A 28 -8.43 -12.80 14.02
N ALA A 29 -7.80 -13.87 13.54
CA ALA A 29 -6.91 -13.81 12.39
C ALA A 29 -7.63 -13.38 11.10
N LYS A 30 -8.89 -13.81 10.90
CA LYS A 30 -9.71 -13.34 9.76
C LYS A 30 -9.97 -11.84 9.83
N ASP A 31 -10.40 -11.31 10.97
CA ASP A 31 -10.65 -9.87 11.14
C ASP A 31 -9.38 -9.04 10.85
N CYS A 32 -8.21 -9.51 11.32
CA CYS A 32 -6.94 -8.88 11.00
C CYS A 32 -6.64 -8.92 9.49
N LEU A 33 -6.83 -10.08 8.84
CA LEU A 33 -6.57 -10.25 7.41
C LEU A 33 -7.52 -9.40 6.54
N GLU A 34 -8.79 -9.27 6.92
CA GLU A 34 -9.75 -8.39 6.23
C GLU A 34 -9.37 -6.92 6.40
N THR A 35 -8.95 -6.52 7.61
CA THR A 35 -8.44 -5.17 7.86
C THR A 35 -7.22 -4.87 6.99
N PHE A 36 -6.25 -5.78 6.95
CA PHE A 36 -5.07 -5.61 6.09
C PHE A 36 -5.44 -5.58 4.61
N LYS A 37 -6.40 -6.39 4.16
CA LYS A 37 -6.91 -6.35 2.78
C LYS A 37 -7.40 -4.95 2.44
N SER A 38 -8.28 -4.39 3.28
CA SER A 38 -8.85 -3.05 3.07
C SER A 38 -7.75 -1.99 2.98
N VAL A 39 -6.82 -2.00 3.94
CA VAL A 39 -5.74 -0.99 3.99
C VAL A 39 -4.82 -1.08 2.77
N TYR A 40 -4.49 -2.28 2.29
CA TYR A 40 -3.68 -2.42 1.08
C TYR A 40 -4.43 -2.02 -0.19
N GLN A 41 -5.74 -2.28 -0.28
CA GLN A 41 -6.56 -1.80 -1.38
C GLN A 41 -6.64 -0.26 -1.38
N ASP A 42 -6.81 0.36 -0.21
CA ASP A 42 -6.80 1.81 -0.05
C ASP A 42 -5.47 2.42 -0.47
N ALA A 43 -4.35 1.76 -0.13
CA ALA A 43 -3.02 2.17 -0.57
C ALA A 43 -2.82 2.07 -2.09
N VAL A 44 -3.36 1.03 -2.74
CA VAL A 44 -3.36 0.91 -4.21
C VAL A 44 -4.16 2.04 -4.85
N ASP A 45 -5.33 2.35 -4.32
CA ASP A 45 -6.14 3.43 -4.86
C ASP A 45 -5.53 4.82 -4.61
N ALA A 46 -4.85 5.02 -3.47
CA ALA A 46 -4.06 6.23 -3.24
C ALA A 46 -2.89 6.37 -4.23
N MET A 47 -2.21 5.27 -4.57
CA MET A 47 -1.17 5.28 -5.61
C MET A 47 -1.73 5.65 -6.99
N LYS A 48 -2.89 5.12 -7.38
CA LYS A 48 -3.56 5.50 -8.64
C LYS A 48 -3.89 6.99 -8.68
N ARG A 49 -4.52 7.51 -7.61
CA ARG A 49 -4.84 8.95 -7.50
C ARG A 49 -3.58 9.82 -7.57
N THR A 50 -2.48 9.36 -6.96
CA THR A 50 -1.20 10.06 -7.03
C THR A 50 -0.67 10.12 -8.47
N GLU A 51 -0.77 9.03 -9.25
CA GLU A 51 -0.36 9.06 -10.66
C GLU A 51 -1.23 10.03 -11.49
N GLU A 52 -2.54 10.04 -11.27
CA GLU A 52 -3.47 10.98 -11.90
C GLU A 52 -3.12 12.43 -11.54
N ASP A 53 -2.86 12.72 -10.26
CA ASP A 53 -2.52 14.06 -9.78
C ASP A 53 -1.14 14.51 -10.30
N VAL A 54 -0.15 13.62 -10.40
CA VAL A 54 1.17 13.93 -11.01
C VAL A 54 1.00 14.26 -12.50
N GLN A 55 0.20 13.49 -13.24
CA GLN A 55 -0.09 13.80 -14.65
C GLN A 55 -0.82 15.15 -14.79
N ALA A 56 -1.68 15.49 -13.85
CA ALA A 56 -2.36 16.78 -13.77
C ALA A 56 -1.49 17.93 -13.21
N ARG A 57 -0.21 17.67 -12.85
CA ARG A 57 0.72 18.61 -12.17
C ARG A 57 0.20 19.15 -10.83
N ASN A 58 -0.67 18.40 -10.16
CA ASN A 58 -1.22 18.72 -8.85
C ASN A 58 -0.37 18.10 -7.72
N TYR A 59 0.86 18.55 -7.59
CA TYR A 59 1.87 17.96 -6.70
C TYR A 59 1.53 18.05 -5.20
N TYR A 60 0.68 19.00 -4.80
CA TYR A 60 0.19 19.12 -3.42
C TYR A 60 -0.67 17.91 -3.01
N LYS A 61 -1.58 17.48 -3.89
CA LYS A 61 -2.49 16.36 -3.62
C LYS A 61 -1.77 15.01 -3.70
N ALA A 62 -0.84 14.87 -4.65
CA ALA A 62 0.06 13.73 -4.74
C ALA A 62 0.85 13.46 -3.44
N ASN A 63 1.32 14.52 -2.76
CA ASN A 63 2.04 14.39 -1.48
C ASN A 63 1.15 13.84 -0.34
N VAL A 64 -0.11 14.28 -0.29
CA VAL A 64 -1.08 13.82 0.71
C VAL A 64 -1.42 12.34 0.50
N ASP A 65 -1.67 11.91 -0.74
CA ASP A 65 -2.04 10.52 -1.04
C ASP A 65 -0.87 9.54 -0.80
N VAL A 66 0.40 9.91 -1.09
CA VAL A 66 1.57 9.05 -0.79
C VAL A 66 1.79 8.90 0.72
N SER A 67 1.55 9.95 1.50
CA SER A 67 1.72 9.92 2.96
C SER A 67 0.73 8.96 3.64
N ALA A 68 -0.42 8.69 3.00
CA ALA A 68 -1.43 7.76 3.51
C ALA A 68 -1.04 6.28 3.38
N MET A 69 0.05 5.94 2.69
CA MET A 69 0.50 4.56 2.49
C MET A 69 1.24 3.92 3.68
N SER A 70 1.44 4.62 4.80
CA SER A 70 2.13 4.08 5.97
C SER A 70 1.21 3.15 6.78
N ILE A 71 1.56 1.86 6.90
CA ILE A 71 0.66 0.80 7.42
C ILE A 71 1.30 0.10 8.63
N TYR A 72 0.71 0.20 9.82
CA TYR A 72 1.22 -0.50 11.01
C TYR A 72 0.75 -1.97 11.08
N GLY A 73 1.67 -2.93 11.22
CA GLY A 73 1.37 -4.35 11.49
C GLY A 73 2.52 -5.11 12.15
N ASP A 74 2.22 -6.07 13.05
CA ASP A 74 3.22 -6.70 13.93
C ASP A 74 3.77 -8.07 13.44
N ASP A 75 3.21 -8.63 12.35
CA ASP A 75 3.64 -9.89 11.71
C ASP A 75 4.90 -9.70 10.83
N THR A 76 5.77 -10.71 10.75
CA THR A 76 7.07 -10.61 10.03
C THR A 76 6.93 -10.42 8.52
N GLU A 77 5.92 -11.02 7.88
CA GLU A 77 5.66 -10.80 6.44
C GLU A 77 5.02 -9.43 6.21
N PHE A 78 4.13 -9.02 7.11
CA PHE A 78 3.52 -7.69 7.06
C PHE A 78 4.54 -6.58 7.32
N LYS A 79 5.49 -6.78 8.24
CA LYS A 79 6.64 -5.88 8.46
C LYS A 79 7.55 -5.79 7.26
N LYS A 80 7.80 -6.90 6.55
CA LYS A 80 8.59 -6.88 5.31
C LYS A 80 7.88 -6.09 4.21
N PHE A 81 6.56 -6.27 4.10
CA PHE A 81 5.76 -5.52 3.14
C PHE A 81 5.65 -4.04 3.52
N ASP A 82 5.41 -3.72 4.79
CA ASP A 82 5.34 -2.36 5.32
C ASP A 82 6.67 -1.61 5.15
N ASN A 83 7.80 -2.21 5.53
CA ASN A 83 9.11 -1.60 5.29
C ASN A 83 9.38 -1.33 3.80
N TRP A 84 8.90 -2.23 2.92
CA TRP A 84 8.99 -2.00 1.48
C TRP A 84 8.05 -0.87 1.02
N ALA A 85 6.81 -0.84 1.49
CA ALA A 85 5.84 0.20 1.17
C ALA A 85 6.30 1.59 1.64
N GLN A 86 6.84 1.70 2.85
CA GLN A 86 7.45 2.92 3.39
C GLN A 86 8.67 3.36 2.57
N GLY A 87 9.52 2.43 2.14
CA GLY A 87 10.65 2.74 1.27
C GLY A 87 10.21 3.34 -0.06
N ILE A 88 9.18 2.77 -0.70
CA ILE A 88 8.62 3.31 -1.94
C ILE A 88 7.95 4.67 -1.73
N ALA A 89 7.20 4.84 -0.63
CA ALA A 89 6.56 6.11 -0.31
C ALA A 89 7.61 7.22 -0.11
N SER A 90 8.69 6.94 0.61
CA SER A 90 9.81 7.87 0.80
C SER A 90 10.49 8.22 -0.54
N ASP A 91 10.81 7.22 -1.36
CA ASP A 91 11.42 7.44 -2.69
C ASP A 91 10.52 8.27 -3.62
N CYS A 92 9.20 8.06 -3.55
CA CYS A 92 8.22 8.83 -4.31
C CYS A 92 8.14 10.28 -3.80
N LEU A 93 8.10 10.48 -2.48
CA LEU A 93 8.12 11.81 -1.87
C LEU A 93 9.35 12.59 -2.27
N ASP A 94 10.54 12.00 -2.19
CA ASP A 94 11.81 12.64 -2.55
C ASP A 94 11.86 13.06 -4.03
N LYS A 95 11.26 12.27 -4.93
CA LYS A 95 11.17 12.63 -6.35
C LYS A 95 10.18 13.76 -6.59
N ILE A 96 9.06 13.79 -5.87
CA ILE A 96 8.06 14.85 -5.98
C ILE A 96 8.64 16.18 -5.45
N THR A 97 9.30 16.17 -4.30
CA THR A 97 9.94 17.37 -3.73
C THR A 97 11.13 17.86 -4.55
N ASN A 98 11.93 16.97 -5.15
CA ASN A 98 13.05 17.38 -6.01
C ASN A 98 12.64 17.85 -7.41
N GLN A 99 11.42 17.58 -7.87
CA GLN A 99 10.86 18.18 -9.10
C GLN A 99 10.18 19.53 -8.85
N SER A 100 10.06 19.93 -7.58
CA SER A 100 9.43 21.19 -7.15
C SER A 100 10.43 22.36 -7.00
N ASN A 101 11.73 22.12 -7.27
CA ASN A 101 12.81 23.10 -7.34
C ASN A 101 13.32 23.24 -8.78
#